data_AF-A0A512IGC1-F1
#
_entry.id   AF-A0A512IGC1-F1
#
_cell.length_a   1.000
_cell.length_b   1.000
_cell.length_c   1.000
_cell.angle_alpha   90.00
_cell.angle_beta   90.00
_cell.angle_gamma   90.00
#
_symmetry.space_group_name_H-M   'P 1'
#
loop_
_entity.id
_entity.type
_entity.pdbx_description
1 polymer ?
#
loop_
_entity_poly.entity_id
_entity_poly.type
_entity_poly.pdbx_seq_one_letter_code
_entity_poly.pdbx_strand_id
1 'polypeptide(L)'
;MGWAQLVAVALVLLEYGLKLVAVGTVPENRRPSSSSAWLLLILYSRALPEAGVHIHLYPAPAVLHAKYLTVDDTVAMIGSSNMDFRSFALDYEVMLLAFGGDLVAELQANAAHYRAISRELTLEEWRGQPWHHRYLDNVCRLVSALM
;
A
#
# COMPACT_ATOMS: atom_id res chain seq x y z
N MET A 1 -28.00 -29.36 9.38
CA MET A 1 -27.49 -28.00 9.06
C MET A 1 -28.50 -27.33 8.17
N GLY A 2 -28.97 -26.13 8.54
CA GLY A 2 -29.88 -25.36 7.68
C GLY A 2 -29.14 -24.79 6.46
N TRP A 3 -29.87 -24.49 5.38
CA TRP A 3 -29.33 -23.83 4.19
C TRP A 3 -28.53 -22.56 4.53
N ALA A 4 -29.00 -21.77 5.50
CA ALA A 4 -28.29 -20.59 5.99
C ALA A 4 -26.91 -20.90 6.61
N GLN A 5 -26.77 -22.02 7.34
CA GLN A 5 -25.49 -22.44 7.90
C GLN A 5 -24.51 -22.92 6.81
N LEU A 6 -25.01 -23.59 5.78
CA LEU A 6 -24.18 -24.01 4.65
C LEU A 6 -23.65 -22.79 3.87
N VAL A 7 -24.50 -21.78 3.66
CA VAL A 7 -24.08 -20.52 3.03
C VAL A 7 -23.08 -19.77 3.91
N ALA A 8 -23.31 -19.68 5.22
CA ALA A 8 -22.38 -19.04 6.15
C ALA A 8 -21.01 -19.73 6.16
N VAL A 9 -20.99 -21.07 6.23
CA VAL A 9 -19.74 -21.86 6.18
C VAL A 9 -19.04 -21.67 4.83
N ALA A 10 -19.78 -21.66 3.72
CA ALA A 10 -19.19 -21.42 2.40
C ALA A 10 -18.57 -20.02 2.27
N LEU A 11 -19.23 -18.99 2.80
CA LEU A 11 -18.70 -17.62 2.82
C LEU A 11 -17.43 -17.51 3.68
N VAL A 12 -17.42 -18.13 4.85
CA VAL A 12 -16.25 -18.17 5.73
C VAL A 12 -15.09 -18.90 5.05
N LEU A 13 -15.34 -20.06 4.45
CA LEU A 13 -14.31 -20.81 3.72
C LEU A 13 -13.79 -20.04 2.50
N LEU A 14 -14.67 -19.35 1.79
CA LEU A 14 -14.30 -18.47 0.68
C LEU A 14 -13.41 -17.32 1.18
N GLU A 15 -13.78 -16.67 2.28
CA GLU A 15 -13.02 -15.57 2.88
C GLU A 15 -11.61 -16.02 3.33
N TYR A 16 -11.51 -17.15 4.05
CA TYR A 16 -10.22 -17.69 4.49
C TYR A 16 -9.40 -18.24 3.32
N GLY A 17 -10.03 -18.85 2.31
CA GLY A 17 -9.36 -19.30 1.09
C GLY A 17 -8.80 -18.12 0.30
N LEU A 18 -9.55 -17.03 0.19
CA LEU A 18 -9.12 -15.79 -0.43
C LEU A 18 -7.93 -15.16 0.32
N LYS A 19 -7.97 -15.15 1.66
CA LYS A 19 -6.86 -14.69 2.52
C LYS A 19 -5.61 -15.54 2.33
N LEU A 20 -5.73 -16.87 2.24
CA LEU A 20 -4.61 -17.78 2.00
C LEU A 20 -3.98 -17.56 0.62
N VAL A 21 -4.80 -17.42 -0.42
CA VAL A 21 -4.32 -17.09 -1.77
C VAL A 21 -3.66 -15.72 -1.76
N ALA A 22 -4.28 -14.71 -1.15
CA ALA A 22 -3.72 -13.37 -1.04
C ALA A 22 -2.34 -13.36 -0.35
N VAL A 23 -2.17 -14.15 0.72
CA VAL A 23 -0.87 -14.33 1.42
C VAL A 23 0.16 -15.00 0.50
N GLY A 24 -0.24 -16.00 -0.29
CA GLY A 24 0.64 -16.69 -1.23
C GLY A 24 0.95 -15.90 -2.51
N THR A 25 0.07 -14.96 -2.90
CA THR A 25 0.24 -14.10 -4.07
C THR A 25 0.82 -12.74 -3.72
N VAL A 26 1.13 -12.48 -2.44
CA VAL A 26 1.98 -11.34 -2.10
C VAL A 26 3.28 -11.54 -2.90
N PRO A 27 3.59 -10.67 -3.87
CA PRO A 27 4.70 -10.86 -4.78
C PRO A 27 5.94 -11.21 -3.97
N GLU A 28 6.52 -12.37 -4.32
CA GLU A 28 7.58 -13.11 -3.63
C GLU A 28 8.72 -12.19 -3.18
N ASN A 29 8.54 -11.49 -2.05
CA ASN A 29 9.53 -10.71 -1.28
C ASN A 29 8.95 -9.67 -0.31
N ARG A 30 7.63 -9.48 -0.20
CA ARG A 30 7.06 -8.44 0.68
C ARG A 30 6.46 -9.02 1.96
N ARG A 31 6.85 -8.48 3.11
CA ARG A 31 6.32 -8.90 4.44
C ARG A 31 4.92 -8.32 4.69
N PRO A 32 4.06 -8.97 5.50
CA PRO A 32 2.69 -8.53 5.75
C PRO A 32 2.51 -7.10 6.31
N SER A 33 3.54 -6.51 6.93
CA SER A 33 3.50 -5.12 7.42
C SER A 33 3.58 -4.07 6.29
N SER A 34 3.94 -4.50 5.08
CA SER A 34 3.90 -3.67 3.85
C SER A 34 2.58 -3.81 3.08
N SER A 35 1.62 -4.56 3.63
CA SER A 35 0.32 -4.84 2.98
C SER A 35 -0.56 -3.60 2.85
N SER A 36 -0.54 -2.63 3.77
CA SER A 36 -1.37 -1.40 3.64
C SER A 36 -0.88 -0.48 2.52
N ALA A 37 0.43 -0.27 2.41
CA ALA A 37 1.02 0.47 1.28
C ALA A 37 0.78 -0.25 -0.07
N TRP A 38 0.83 -1.58 -0.06
CA TRP A 38 0.44 -2.39 -1.21
C TRP A 38 -1.06 -2.26 -1.47
N LEU A 39 -1.95 -2.28 -0.48
CA LEU A 39 -3.39 -2.12 -0.70
C LEU A 39 -3.73 -0.73 -1.28
N LEU A 40 -3.01 0.33 -0.90
CA LEU A 40 -3.14 1.65 -1.53
C LEU A 40 -2.64 1.67 -2.96
N LEU A 41 -1.50 1.00 -3.20
CA LEU A 41 -1.07 0.72 -4.55
C LEU A 41 -2.20 -0.02 -5.27
N ILE A 42 -2.72 -1.16 -4.82
CA ILE A 42 -3.87 -1.86 -5.41
C ILE A 42 -5.03 -0.92 -5.70
N LEU A 43 -5.43 -0.06 -4.76
CA LEU A 43 -6.58 0.83 -4.87
C LEU A 43 -6.41 1.93 -5.92
N TYR A 44 -5.22 2.50 -6.06
CA TYR A 44 -4.97 3.65 -6.93
C TYR A 44 -4.02 3.34 -8.11
N SER A 45 -3.46 2.14 -8.18
CA SER A 45 -2.30 1.79 -9.03
C SER A 45 -2.54 1.86 -10.52
N ARG A 46 -3.78 1.83 -11.00
CA ARG A 46 -4.05 2.10 -12.41
C ARG A 46 -4.05 3.59 -12.71
N ALA A 47 -4.65 4.39 -11.84
CA ALA A 47 -4.78 5.82 -12.05
C ALA A 47 -3.46 6.56 -11.81
N LEU A 48 -2.65 6.15 -10.82
CA LEU A 48 -1.46 6.90 -10.44
C LEU A 48 -0.36 6.91 -11.50
N PRO A 49 0.14 5.76 -12.01
CA PRO A 49 1.16 5.76 -13.06
C PRO A 49 0.66 6.40 -14.36
N GLU A 50 -0.62 6.22 -14.69
CA GLU A 50 -1.24 6.85 -15.86
C GLU A 50 -1.38 8.38 -15.70
N ALA A 51 -1.48 8.86 -14.46
CA ALA A 51 -1.47 10.28 -14.12
C ALA A 51 -0.06 10.88 -13.97
N GLY A 52 1.00 10.13 -14.29
CA GLY A 52 2.38 10.60 -14.21
C GLY A 52 3.02 10.49 -12.83
N VAL A 53 2.46 9.67 -11.93
CA VAL A 53 3.05 9.41 -10.61
C VAL A 53 4.18 8.39 -10.74
N HIS A 54 5.37 8.76 -10.25
CA HIS A 54 6.55 7.91 -10.23
C HIS A 54 6.59 7.04 -8.98
N ILE A 55 6.58 5.71 -9.16
CA ILE A 55 6.54 4.75 -8.06
C ILE A 55 7.91 4.09 -7.92
N HIS A 56 8.49 4.16 -6.73
CA HIS A 56 9.80 3.58 -6.42
C HIS A 56 9.64 2.39 -5.47
N LEU A 57 10.17 1.24 -5.85
CA LEU A 57 10.12 0.00 -5.10
C LEU A 57 11.37 -0.15 -4.25
N TYR A 58 11.18 -0.07 -2.93
CA TYR A 58 12.25 -0.27 -1.96
C TYR A 58 12.81 -1.69 -2.04
N PRO A 59 14.14 -1.89 -1.92
CA PRO A 59 14.76 -3.19 -2.13
C PRO A 59 14.37 -4.20 -1.04
N ALA A 60 13.95 -5.38 -1.48
CA ALA A 60 13.77 -6.54 -0.62
C ALA A 60 15.13 -7.09 -0.15
N PRO A 61 15.22 -7.73 1.04
CA PRO A 61 14.14 -8.08 1.97
C PRO A 61 13.81 -6.98 2.99
N ALA A 62 14.41 -5.79 2.86
CA ALA A 62 14.18 -4.69 3.78
C ALA A 62 12.79 -4.08 3.60
N VAL A 63 12.22 -3.57 4.70
CA VAL A 63 10.89 -2.97 4.71
C VAL A 63 11.02 -1.49 5.02
N LEU A 64 10.51 -0.65 4.13
CA LEU A 64 10.38 0.78 4.39
C LEU A 64 9.15 1.02 5.27
N HIS A 65 9.37 1.48 6.50
CA HIS A 65 8.30 1.78 7.46
C HIS A 65 8.14 3.28 7.75
N ALA A 66 8.84 4.12 6.99
CA ALA A 66 8.72 5.56 7.10
C ALA A 66 7.34 6.01 6.59
N LYS A 67 6.69 6.89 7.36
CA LYS A 67 5.37 7.43 7.07
C LYS A 67 5.46 8.94 7.16
N TYR A 68 5.83 9.53 6.04
CA TYR A 68 5.88 10.97 5.92
C TYR A 68 5.51 11.41 4.51
N LEU A 69 5.09 12.66 4.41
CA LEU A 69 4.73 13.34 3.19
C LEU A 69 5.38 14.72 3.22
N THR A 70 5.96 15.13 2.11
CA THR A 70 6.41 16.52 1.91
C THR A 70 5.69 17.12 0.72
N VAL A 71 5.37 18.40 0.80
CA VAL A 71 4.80 19.17 -0.30
C VAL A 71 5.74 20.33 -0.58
N ASP A 72 6.32 20.30 -1.79
CA ASP A 72 7.36 21.22 -2.22
C ASP A 72 8.44 21.36 -1.12
N ASP A 73 8.95 22.56 -0.93
CA ASP A 73 9.94 22.90 0.10
C ASP A 73 9.29 23.58 1.33
N THR A 74 7.98 23.40 1.53
CA THR A 74 7.21 24.24 2.47
C THR A 74 6.51 23.45 3.58
N VAL A 75 6.08 22.22 3.31
CA VAL A 75 5.29 21.42 4.26
C VAL A 75 5.91 20.04 4.43
N ALA A 76 5.99 19.60 5.68
CA ALA A 76 6.38 18.26 6.06
C ALA A 76 5.34 17.68 7.02
N MET A 77 4.96 16.42 6.80
CA MET A 77 4.10 15.67 7.70
C MET A 77 4.75 14.33 8.00
N ILE A 78 4.88 13.96 9.27
CA ILE A 78 5.49 12.68 9.69
C ILE A 78 4.73 12.12 10.90
N GLY A 79 4.60 10.80 11.01
CA GLY A 79 3.99 10.21 12.18
C GLY A 79 3.77 8.71 12.07
N SER A 80 2.77 8.22 12.81
CA SER A 80 2.45 6.79 12.91
C SER A 80 1.40 6.33 11.89
N SER A 81 0.57 7.25 11.38
CA SER A 81 -0.53 6.95 10.46
C SER A 81 -0.02 6.45 9.10
N ASN A 82 -0.56 5.32 8.64
CA ASN A 82 -0.43 4.91 7.25
C ASN A 82 -1.39 5.71 6.37
N MET A 83 -1.16 5.73 5.05
CA MET A 83 -2.01 6.47 4.11
C MET A 83 -3.29 5.71 3.71
N ASP A 84 -3.90 4.93 4.61
CA ASP A 84 -5.07 4.10 4.33
C ASP A 84 -6.31 4.49 5.14
N PHE A 85 -7.48 4.03 4.70
CA PHE A 85 -8.76 4.43 5.29
C PHE A 85 -8.88 4.02 6.75
N ARG A 86 -8.33 2.87 7.13
CA ARG A 86 -8.39 2.36 8.50
C ARG A 86 -7.52 3.20 9.44
N SER A 87 -6.28 3.51 9.05
CA SER A 87 -5.41 4.44 9.81
C SER A 87 -6.01 5.84 9.91
N PHE A 88 -6.83 6.28 8.96
CA PHE A 88 -7.52 7.57 9.04
C PHE A 88 -8.83 7.56 9.85
N ALA A 89 -9.57 6.45 9.85
CA ALA A 89 -10.93 6.40 10.39
C ALA A 89 -11.06 5.64 11.72
N LEU A 90 -10.16 4.69 12.01
CA LEU A 90 -10.36 3.68 13.05
C LEU A 90 -9.21 3.61 14.06
N ASP A 91 -7.97 3.81 13.63
CA ASP A 91 -6.81 3.70 14.51
C ASP A 91 -6.49 5.03 15.22
N TYR A 92 -5.94 4.94 16.44
CA TYR A 92 -5.42 6.10 17.15
C TYR A 92 -4.00 6.39 16.66
N GLU A 93 -3.87 7.42 15.82
CA GLU A 93 -2.61 7.79 15.19
C GLU A 93 -2.17 9.20 15.61
N VAL A 94 -0.86 9.45 15.59
CA VAL A 94 -0.27 10.77 15.82
C VAL A 94 0.48 11.20 14.56
N MET A 95 0.16 12.39 14.06
CA MET A 95 0.85 13.04 12.95
C MET A 95 1.35 14.42 13.38
N LEU A 96 2.63 14.68 13.12
CA LEU A 96 3.23 16.01 13.21
C LEU A 96 3.15 16.67 11.84
N LEU A 97 2.53 17.85 11.78
CA LEU A 97 2.53 18.72 10.61
C LEU A 97 3.44 19.92 10.91
N ALA A 98 4.43 20.15 10.06
CA ALA A 98 5.36 21.25 10.14
C ALA A 98 5.30 22.11 8.87
N PHE A 99 5.35 23.43 9.08
CA PHE A 99 5.44 24.43 8.03
C PHE A 99 6.80 25.10 8.11
N GLY A 100 7.63 24.91 7.08
CA GLY A 100 9.01 25.42 7.02
C GLY A 100 9.96 24.77 8.04
N GLY A 101 11.17 25.35 8.14
CA GLY A 101 12.25 24.84 8.98
C GLY A 101 13.01 23.66 8.38
N ASP A 102 13.93 23.09 9.16
CA ASP A 102 14.86 22.07 8.67
C ASP A 102 14.20 20.71 8.43
N LEU A 103 13.05 20.45 9.05
CA LEU A 103 12.36 19.16 8.93
C LEU A 103 11.98 18.82 7.48
N VAL A 104 11.58 19.80 6.68
CA VAL A 104 11.26 19.57 5.26
C VAL A 104 12.51 19.10 4.51
N ALA A 105 13.64 19.79 4.71
CA ALA A 105 14.91 19.46 4.07
C ALA A 105 15.43 18.08 4.51
N GLU A 106 15.32 17.75 5.79
CA GLU A 106 15.73 16.44 6.33
C GLU A 106 14.90 15.29 5.72
N LEU A 107 13.58 15.44 5.65
CA LEU A 107 12.71 14.42 5.07
C LEU A 107 12.90 14.29 3.56
N GLN A 108 13.12 15.41 2.85
CA GLN A 108 13.45 15.37 1.42
C GLN A 108 14.80 14.68 1.17
N ALA A 109 15.82 14.93 1.99
CA ALA A 109 17.11 14.24 1.89
C ALA A 109 16.96 12.73 2.12
N ASN A 110 16.15 12.35 3.11
CA ASN A 110 15.82 10.95 3.37
C ASN A 110 15.04 10.32 2.19
N ALA A 111 14.10 11.05 1.60
CA ALA A 111 13.36 10.60 0.43
C ALA A 111 14.27 10.42 -0.79
N ALA A 112 15.22 11.32 -1.01
CA ALA A 112 16.22 11.22 -2.07
C ALA A 112 17.11 9.98 -1.86
N HIS A 113 17.53 9.71 -0.63
CA HIS A 113 18.26 8.49 -0.29
C HIS A 113 17.44 7.23 -0.62
N TYR A 114 16.17 7.18 -0.21
CA TYR A 114 15.29 6.04 -0.53
C TYR A 114 15.10 5.87 -2.02
N ARG A 115 14.91 6.95 -2.79
CA ARG A 115 14.82 6.88 -4.26
C ARG A 115 16.09 6.32 -4.89
N ALA A 116 17.26 6.75 -4.42
CA ALA A 116 18.55 6.32 -4.96
C ALA A 116 18.82 4.81 -4.82
N ILE A 117 18.28 4.18 -3.75
CA ILE A 117 18.42 2.73 -3.52
C ILE A 117 17.22 1.92 -4.03
N SER A 118 16.15 2.59 -4.46
CA SER A 118 14.92 1.95 -4.92
C SER A 118 14.92 1.79 -6.43
N ARG A 119 14.18 0.79 -6.92
CA ARG A 119 13.95 0.61 -8.35
C ARG A 119 12.67 1.32 -8.77
N GLU A 120 12.72 2.15 -9.80
CA GLU A 120 11.50 2.73 -10.37
C GLU A 120 10.65 1.65 -11.06
N LEU A 121 9.34 1.68 -10.82
CA LEU A 121 8.34 0.84 -11.48
C LEU A 121 7.80 1.60 -12.68
N THR A 122 8.10 1.12 -13.88
CA THR A 122 7.69 1.78 -15.12
C THR A 122 6.23 1.49 -15.46
N LEU A 123 5.61 2.40 -16.21
CA LEU A 123 4.25 2.21 -16.72
C LEU A 123 4.13 0.98 -17.64
N GLU A 124 5.19 0.66 -18.37
CA GLU A 124 5.22 -0.52 -19.25
C GLU A 124 5.22 -1.82 -18.44
N GLU A 125 6.08 -1.93 -17.43
CA GLU A 125 6.08 -3.07 -16.50
C GLU A 125 4.73 -3.19 -15.78
N TRP A 126 4.12 -2.06 -15.42
CA TRP A 126 2.79 -2.03 -14.82
C TRP A 126 1.71 -2.60 -15.76
N ARG A 127 1.72 -2.20 -17.03
CA ARG A 127 0.75 -2.68 -18.05
C ARG A 127 0.98 -4.13 -18.45
N GLY A 128 2.23 -4.60 -18.41
CA GLY A 128 2.63 -5.96 -18.76
C GLY A 128 2.25 -7.03 -17.72
N GLN A 129 1.62 -6.66 -16.61
CA GLN A 129 1.30 -7.63 -15.56
C GLN A 129 0.27 -8.70 -16.00
N PRO A 130 0.44 -9.97 -15.57
CA PRO A 130 -0.48 -11.04 -15.92
C PRO A 130 -1.93 -10.78 -15.47
N TRP A 131 -2.89 -11.34 -16.20
CA TRP A 131 -4.31 -11.15 -15.92
C TRP A 131 -4.75 -11.62 -14.52
N HIS A 132 -4.07 -12.61 -13.93
CA HIS A 132 -4.40 -13.11 -12.59
C HIS A 132 -4.00 -12.11 -11.49
N HIS A 133 -2.88 -11.39 -11.66
CA HIS A 133 -2.53 -10.27 -10.75
C HIS A 133 -3.61 -9.20 -10.80
N ARG A 134 -4.12 -8.90 -12.01
CA ARG A 134 -5.22 -7.94 -12.20
C ARG A 134 -6.53 -8.39 -11.54
N TYR A 135 -6.80 -9.69 -11.51
CA TYR A 135 -7.97 -10.25 -10.85
C TYR A 135 -7.85 -10.16 -9.32
N LEU A 136 -6.70 -10.54 -8.78
CA LEU A 136 -6.42 -10.46 -7.34
C LEU A 136 -6.47 -9.01 -6.84
N ASP A 137 -5.92 -8.06 -7.59
CA ASP A 137 -6.02 -6.63 -7.28
C ASP A 137 -7.48 -6.20 -7.12
N ASN A 138 -8.33 -6.50 -8.10
CA ASN A 138 -9.75 -6.13 -8.07
C ASN A 138 -10.48 -6.73 -6.86
N VAL A 139 -10.16 -7.97 -6.51
CA VAL A 139 -10.76 -8.63 -5.35
C VAL A 139 -10.24 -8.02 -4.05
N CYS A 140 -8.94 -7.76 -3.93
CA CYS A 140 -8.37 -7.05 -2.78
C CYS A 140 -8.95 -5.64 -2.62
N ARG A 141 -9.25 -4.91 -3.70
CA ARG A 141 -9.96 -3.62 -3.63
C ARG A 141 -11.33 -3.72 -2.98
N LEU A 142 -12.09 -4.78 -3.29
CA LEU A 142 -13.43 -4.97 -2.74
C LEU A 142 -13.39 -5.25 -1.23
N VAL A 143 -12.36 -5.97 -0.78
CA VAL A 143 -12.21 -6.36 0.63
C VAL A 143 -11.43 -5.32 1.44
N SER A 144 -10.63 -4.44 0.81
CA SER A 144 -9.85 -3.43 1.54
C SER A 144 -10.71 -2.40 2.25
N ALA A 145 -11.94 -2.13 1.78
CA ALA A 145 -12.87 -1.25 2.47
C ALA A 145 -13.31 -1.82 3.84
N LEU A 146 -13.06 -3.12 4.08
CA LEU A 146 -13.39 -3.83 5.32
C LEU A 146 -12.18 -4.03 6.26
N MET A 147 -10.96 -3.68 5.84
CA MET A 147 -9.71 -3.91 6.60
C MET A 147 -9.06 -2.61 7.06
#